data_AF-A0AA90UYH0-F1
#
_entry.id   AF-A0AA90UYH0-F1
#
_cell.length_a   1.000
_cell.length_b   1.000
_cell.length_c   1.000
_cell.angle_alpha   90.00
_cell.angle_beta   90.00
_cell.angle_gamma   90.00
#
_symmetry.space_group_name_H-M   'P 1'
#
loop_
_entity.id
_entity.type
_entity.pdbx_description
1 polymer ?
#
loop_
_entity_poly.entity_id
_entity_poly.type
_entity_poly.pdbx_seq_one_letter_code
_entity_poly.pdbx_strand_id
1 'polypeptide(L)'
;MRTPCGLRTVVTILEIFAELLGDTFGKVPCYNTIENWVKKLGLSVYQDEQPCKDKKFAMVVDESIAINGQKLLLTLAIPSEHQNRPIKHEDVTILDISVSKGFNGDDVQGRIEDAEKSAGNAPDYIISDNGHNLTKGITGSKHIRHADVSHSMGVILKKVYEKQSDFVEFTTLLGKKRLQYHLTDKAYLLPPNMRAISRFMNMSSWVFWGNEMLDCYDTLPEKMQEAYAFIKDYESLLKELQAVLCAVRHVEAICKNEGFSVMTSRKCKLYVITHVLGNAHSRQARAGIGMLEYFNREEAVLTGNMSINISSDIIESTFGIYKSKKSPNKLYGVTSFVLTIPLYPKVSNESVTKTINFKERIVNVKLKDISTWSTEHLSKNWVTERTKTLRKVS
;
A
#
# COMPACT_ATOMS: atom_id res chain seq x y z
N MET A 1 -17.88 -6.58 -2.21
CA MET A 1 -16.61 -5.97 -2.69
C MET A 1 -16.37 -4.61 -2.05
N ARG A 2 -17.32 -3.67 -2.18
CA ARG A 2 -17.27 -2.32 -1.57
C ARG A 2 -17.33 -2.32 -0.03
N THR A 3 -18.04 -3.29 0.55
CA THR A 3 -18.16 -3.44 2.00
C THR A 3 -16.96 -4.19 2.60
N PRO A 4 -16.55 -3.87 3.84
CA PRO A 4 -15.49 -4.58 4.56
C PRO A 4 -15.95 -5.95 5.10
N CYS A 5 -17.18 -6.37 4.83
CA CYS A 5 -17.74 -7.58 5.39
C CYS A 5 -17.18 -8.85 4.71
N GLY A 6 -17.07 -9.93 5.50
CA GLY A 6 -16.72 -11.25 4.99
C GLY A 6 -17.87 -11.87 4.17
N LEU A 7 -17.57 -12.89 3.36
CA LEU A 7 -18.56 -13.51 2.47
C LEU A 7 -19.74 -14.14 3.23
N ARG A 8 -19.53 -14.65 4.46
CA ARG A 8 -20.61 -15.17 5.30
C ARG A 8 -21.56 -14.08 5.76
N THR A 9 -21.02 -12.90 6.11
CA THR A 9 -21.84 -11.74 6.44
C THR A 9 -22.64 -11.25 5.23
N VAL A 10 -22.08 -11.36 4.02
CA VAL A 10 -22.85 -11.08 2.79
C VAL A 10 -24.05 -12.02 2.68
N VAL A 11 -23.89 -13.31 2.96
CA VAL A 11 -25.01 -14.27 2.97
C VAL A 11 -26.07 -13.81 3.96
N THR A 12 -25.70 -13.49 5.21
CA THR A 12 -26.64 -12.99 6.23
C THR A 12 -27.39 -11.73 5.78
N ILE A 13 -26.72 -10.81 5.09
CA ILE A 13 -27.38 -9.62 4.53
C ILE A 13 -28.39 -10.03 3.45
N LEU A 14 -28.05 -10.97 2.57
CA LEU A 14 -28.96 -11.47 1.54
C LEU A 14 -30.15 -12.23 2.14
N GLU A 15 -29.97 -12.93 3.27
CA GLU A 15 -31.06 -13.57 4.03
C GLU A 15 -32.07 -12.53 4.53
N ILE A 16 -31.60 -11.41 5.09
CA ILE A 16 -32.49 -10.31 5.52
C ILE A 16 -33.28 -9.75 4.33
N PHE A 17 -32.65 -9.56 3.16
CA PHE A 17 -33.38 -9.12 1.96
C PHE A 17 -34.38 -10.18 1.47
N ALA A 18 -34.04 -11.46 1.56
CA ALA A 18 -34.96 -12.55 1.20
C ALA A 18 -36.18 -12.58 2.13
N GLU A 19 -36.01 -12.35 3.43
CA GLU A 19 -37.11 -12.24 4.38
C GLU A 19 -38.04 -11.06 4.07
N LEU A 20 -37.47 -9.91 3.67
CA LEU A 20 -38.24 -8.70 3.36
C LEU A 20 -38.96 -8.77 2.01
N LEU A 21 -38.35 -9.38 1.00
CA LEU A 21 -38.84 -9.40 -0.39
C LEU A 21 -39.58 -10.70 -0.74
N GLY A 22 -39.52 -11.71 0.15
CA GLY A 22 -40.18 -13.00 -0.01
C GLY A 22 -39.75 -13.71 -1.30
N ASP A 23 -40.72 -14.34 -1.97
CA ASP A 23 -40.48 -15.17 -3.16
C ASP A 23 -39.83 -14.41 -4.33
N THR A 24 -39.99 -13.08 -4.39
CA THR A 24 -39.42 -12.25 -5.47
C THR A 24 -37.89 -12.19 -5.44
N PHE A 25 -37.27 -12.43 -4.28
CA PHE A 25 -35.82 -12.43 -4.13
C PHE A 25 -35.16 -13.72 -4.68
N GLY A 26 -35.89 -14.83 -4.63
CA GLY A 26 -35.38 -16.16 -4.94
C GLY A 26 -34.48 -16.73 -3.84
N LYS A 27 -33.68 -17.76 -4.18
CA LYS A 27 -32.86 -18.49 -3.21
C LYS A 27 -31.58 -17.74 -2.87
N VAL A 28 -31.31 -17.60 -1.57
CA VAL A 28 -30.05 -17.05 -1.08
C VAL A 28 -28.88 -17.97 -1.43
N PRO A 29 -27.80 -17.48 -2.08
CA PRO A 29 -26.63 -18.28 -2.37
C PRO A 29 -25.80 -18.52 -1.10
N CYS A 30 -25.16 -19.68 -1.00
CA CYS A 30 -24.18 -19.92 0.05
C CYS A 30 -22.87 -19.15 -0.22
N TYR A 31 -22.03 -19.00 0.81
CA TYR A 31 -20.80 -18.21 0.71
C TYR A 31 -19.84 -18.71 -0.38
N ASN A 32 -19.78 -20.03 -0.62
CA ASN A 32 -18.96 -20.63 -1.68
C ASN A 32 -19.43 -20.19 -3.07
N THR A 33 -20.73 -20.07 -3.29
CA THR A 33 -21.31 -19.60 -4.55
C THR A 33 -20.90 -18.15 -4.82
N ILE A 34 -20.99 -17.29 -3.79
CA ILE A 34 -20.56 -15.89 -3.89
C ILE A 34 -19.05 -15.80 -4.17
N GLU A 35 -18.23 -16.57 -3.45
CA GLU A 35 -16.79 -16.62 -3.68
C GLU A 35 -16.45 -17.03 -5.11
N ASN A 36 -17.15 -18.04 -5.63
CA ASN A 36 -16.96 -18.50 -7.00
C ASN A 36 -17.34 -17.42 -8.00
N TRP A 37 -18.44 -16.69 -7.83
CA TRP A 37 -18.79 -15.57 -8.70
C TRP A 37 -17.71 -14.48 -8.70
N VAL A 38 -17.19 -14.11 -7.53
CA VAL A 38 -16.10 -13.13 -7.41
C VAL A 38 -14.85 -13.59 -8.15
N LYS A 39 -14.43 -14.85 -7.96
CA LYS A 39 -13.26 -15.40 -8.66
C LYS A 39 -13.46 -15.48 -10.18
N LYS A 40 -14.66 -15.86 -10.64
CA LYS A 40 -14.98 -15.95 -12.07
C LYS A 40 -14.93 -14.57 -12.73
N LEU A 41 -15.55 -13.58 -12.09
CA LEU A 41 -15.50 -12.19 -12.55
C LEU A 41 -14.06 -11.64 -12.53
N GLY A 42 -13.33 -11.90 -11.45
CA GLY A 42 -11.94 -11.50 -11.31
C GLY A 42 -11.04 -12.06 -12.39
N LEU A 43 -11.16 -13.36 -12.68
CA LEU A 43 -10.42 -14.00 -13.78
C LEU A 43 -10.82 -13.42 -15.13
N SER A 44 -12.12 -13.24 -15.38
CA SER A 44 -12.60 -12.64 -16.63
C SER A 44 -12.03 -11.24 -16.85
N VAL A 45 -11.97 -10.40 -15.81
CA VAL A 45 -11.39 -9.04 -15.91
C VAL A 45 -9.88 -9.10 -16.10
N TYR A 46 -9.19 -10.00 -15.40
CA TYR A 46 -7.75 -10.17 -15.53
C TYR A 46 -7.32 -10.65 -16.93
N GLN A 47 -8.19 -11.37 -17.62
CA GLN A 47 -7.97 -11.88 -18.97
C GLN A 47 -8.47 -10.93 -20.07
N ASP A 48 -8.89 -9.70 -19.74
CA ASP A 48 -9.20 -8.70 -20.76
C ASP A 48 -7.96 -8.47 -21.65
N GLU A 49 -8.13 -8.60 -22.96
CA GLU A 49 -7.01 -8.49 -23.91
C GLU A 49 -6.58 -7.03 -24.08
N GLN A 50 -5.27 -6.78 -23.99
CA GLN A 50 -4.63 -5.49 -24.32
C GLN A 50 -5.36 -4.27 -23.73
N PRO A 51 -5.60 -4.22 -22.40
CA PRO A 51 -6.47 -3.21 -21.79
C PRO A 51 -5.93 -1.76 -21.92
N CYS A 52 -4.64 -1.62 -22.25
CA CYS A 52 -3.95 -0.34 -22.42
C CYS A 52 -3.57 -0.07 -23.89
N LYS A 53 -4.10 -0.84 -24.85
CA LYS A 53 -3.86 -0.60 -26.28
C LYS A 53 -4.22 0.83 -26.66
N ASP A 54 -3.35 1.44 -27.45
CA ASP A 54 -3.43 2.84 -27.92
C ASP A 54 -3.59 3.91 -26.81
N LYS A 55 -3.32 3.57 -25.55
CA LYS A 55 -3.37 4.49 -24.41
C LYS A 55 -1.99 4.66 -23.79
N LYS A 56 -1.70 5.89 -23.36
CA LYS A 56 -0.55 6.17 -22.50
C LYS A 56 -0.86 5.75 -21.06
N PHE A 57 0.09 5.07 -20.43
CA PHE A 57 -0.05 4.60 -19.05
C PHE A 57 1.33 4.52 -18.40
N ALA A 58 1.35 4.54 -17.07
CA ALA A 58 2.51 4.21 -16.26
C ALA A 58 2.25 2.91 -15.51
N MET A 59 3.33 2.20 -15.15
CA MET A 59 3.22 1.04 -14.27
C MET A 59 3.51 1.40 -12.81
N VAL A 60 2.80 0.75 -11.88
CA VAL A 60 3.18 0.69 -10.46
C VAL A 60 3.50 -0.76 -10.14
N VAL A 61 4.73 -1.03 -9.72
CA VAL A 61 5.22 -2.38 -9.43
C VAL A 61 5.65 -2.46 -7.98
N ASP A 62 5.08 -3.41 -7.23
CA ASP A 62 5.43 -3.62 -5.83
C ASP A 62 5.19 -5.06 -5.36
N GLU A 63 5.91 -5.44 -4.30
CA GLU A 63 5.80 -6.73 -3.64
C GLU A 63 5.11 -6.61 -2.28
N SER A 64 4.09 -7.45 -2.06
CA SER A 64 3.54 -7.59 -0.73
C SER A 64 4.49 -8.31 0.24
N ILE A 65 4.31 -7.99 1.53
CA ILE A 65 4.90 -8.73 2.65
C ILE A 65 4.54 -10.22 2.56
N ALA A 66 5.53 -11.08 2.83
CA ALA A 66 5.40 -12.52 2.72
C ALA A 66 4.28 -13.12 3.60
N ILE A 67 3.43 -13.95 3.00
CA ILE A 67 2.44 -14.79 3.68
C ILE A 67 2.91 -16.23 3.52
N ASN A 68 3.31 -16.87 4.63
CA ASN A 68 3.77 -18.26 4.63
C ASN A 68 4.95 -18.51 3.66
N GLY A 69 5.90 -17.58 3.63
CA GLY A 69 7.06 -17.63 2.76
C GLY A 69 6.76 -17.37 1.28
N GLN A 70 5.54 -16.97 0.91
CA GLN A 70 5.18 -16.51 -0.44
C GLN A 70 5.07 -14.99 -0.46
N LYS A 71 5.63 -14.35 -1.48
CA LYS A 71 5.38 -12.97 -1.86
C LYS A 71 4.41 -12.93 -3.03
N LEU A 72 3.55 -11.92 -3.03
CA LEU A 72 2.75 -11.54 -4.19
C LEU A 72 3.34 -10.27 -4.79
N LEU A 73 3.84 -10.35 -6.02
CA LEU A 73 4.25 -9.23 -6.87
C LEU A 73 3.05 -8.81 -7.74
N LEU A 74 2.77 -7.52 -7.78
CA LEU A 74 1.70 -6.95 -8.60
C LEU A 74 2.26 -5.89 -9.53
N THR A 75 1.73 -5.85 -10.75
CA THR A 75 1.94 -4.77 -11.71
C THR A 75 0.59 -4.14 -12.06
N LEU A 76 0.46 -2.85 -11.76
CA LEU A 76 -0.71 -2.05 -12.08
C LEU A 76 -0.41 -1.13 -13.25
N ALA A 77 -1.39 -0.90 -14.12
CA ALA A 77 -1.43 0.26 -15.02
C ALA A 77 -2.25 1.39 -14.39
N ILE A 78 -1.74 2.62 -14.51
CA ILE A 78 -2.40 3.87 -14.13
C ILE A 78 -2.23 4.90 -15.26
N PRO A 79 -3.04 5.98 -15.32
CA PRO A 79 -2.79 7.09 -16.23
C PRO A 79 -1.35 7.62 -16.07
N SER A 80 -0.62 7.81 -17.17
CA SER A 80 0.75 8.34 -17.09
C SER A 80 0.77 9.82 -16.70
N GLU A 81 -0.10 10.62 -17.29
CA GLU A 81 -0.29 12.01 -16.89
C GLU A 81 -1.11 12.10 -15.60
N HIS A 82 -0.61 12.88 -14.64
CA HIS A 82 -1.29 13.12 -13.37
C HIS A 82 -2.61 13.88 -13.59
N GLN A 83 -3.67 13.44 -12.92
CA GLN A 83 -5.04 13.92 -13.15
C GLN A 83 -5.44 15.09 -12.24
N ASN A 84 -4.47 15.82 -11.67
CA ASN A 84 -4.67 16.86 -10.63
C ASN A 84 -5.48 16.35 -9.42
N ARG A 85 -5.35 15.06 -9.13
CA ARG A 85 -5.86 14.39 -7.94
C ARG A 85 -5.06 13.11 -7.70
N PRO A 86 -5.07 12.56 -6.47
CA PRO A 86 -4.52 11.23 -6.22
C PRO A 86 -5.17 10.17 -7.12
N ILE A 87 -4.39 9.14 -7.47
CA ILE A 87 -4.89 7.97 -8.19
C ILE A 87 -5.94 7.25 -7.34
N LYS A 88 -7.04 6.88 -7.99
CA LYS A 88 -8.14 6.12 -7.40
C LYS A 88 -8.16 4.71 -7.97
N HIS A 89 -8.83 3.79 -7.27
CA HIS A 89 -8.98 2.41 -7.75
C HIS A 89 -9.69 2.30 -9.09
N GLU A 90 -10.55 3.26 -9.46
CA GLU A 90 -11.21 3.29 -10.77
C GLU A 90 -10.25 3.57 -11.94
N ASP A 91 -9.09 4.18 -11.68
CA ASP A 91 -8.05 4.48 -12.67
C ASP A 91 -7.14 3.26 -12.93
N VAL A 92 -7.23 2.23 -12.08
CA VAL A 92 -6.29 1.11 -12.04
C VAL A 92 -6.74 -0.03 -12.96
N THR A 93 -5.78 -0.58 -13.70
CA THR A 93 -5.90 -1.90 -14.33
C THR A 93 -4.81 -2.83 -13.81
N ILE A 94 -5.15 -4.08 -13.50
CA ILE A 94 -4.17 -5.06 -13.05
C ILE A 94 -3.60 -5.75 -14.28
N LEU A 95 -2.28 -5.62 -14.49
CA LEU A 95 -1.59 -6.21 -15.65
C LEU A 95 -0.94 -7.55 -15.31
N ASP A 96 -0.40 -7.67 -14.09
CA ASP A 96 0.24 -8.91 -13.66
C ASP A 96 -0.03 -9.24 -12.18
N ILE A 97 -0.22 -10.54 -11.92
CA ILE A 97 -0.36 -11.14 -10.59
C ILE A 97 0.59 -12.33 -10.50
N SER A 98 1.63 -12.19 -9.66
CA SER A 98 2.70 -13.18 -9.53
C SER A 98 2.91 -13.64 -8.11
N VAL A 99 2.98 -14.96 -7.89
CA VAL A 99 3.20 -15.53 -6.55
C VAL A 99 4.43 -16.45 -6.56
N SER A 100 5.44 -16.07 -5.79
CA SER A 100 6.69 -16.84 -5.63
C SER A 100 7.18 -16.80 -4.18
N LYS A 101 8.21 -17.57 -3.83
CA LYS A 101 8.89 -17.43 -2.53
C LYS A 101 9.66 -16.10 -2.41
N GLY A 102 10.08 -15.57 -3.56
CA GLY A 102 10.71 -14.28 -3.71
C GLY A 102 10.95 -14.01 -5.19
N PHE A 103 11.23 -12.74 -5.52
CA PHE A 103 11.59 -12.33 -6.87
C PHE A 103 12.94 -11.61 -6.80
N ASN A 104 13.90 -12.07 -7.60
CA ASN A 104 15.13 -11.35 -7.85
C ASN A 104 14.91 -10.33 -8.99
N GLY A 105 15.93 -9.54 -9.33
CA GLY A 105 15.78 -8.51 -10.37
C GLY A 105 15.45 -9.06 -11.76
N ASP A 106 15.97 -10.23 -12.10
CA ASP A 106 15.74 -10.85 -13.41
C ASP A 106 14.31 -11.42 -13.48
N ASP A 107 13.81 -11.98 -12.38
CA ASP A 107 12.40 -12.38 -12.24
C ASP A 107 11.48 -11.17 -12.46
N VAL A 108 11.77 -10.04 -11.80
CA VAL A 108 10.96 -8.80 -11.92
C VAL A 108 11.00 -8.27 -13.35
N GLN A 109 12.16 -8.28 -14.00
CA GLN A 109 12.28 -7.87 -15.40
C GLN A 109 11.37 -8.70 -16.30
N GLY A 110 11.41 -10.04 -16.19
CA GLY A 110 10.54 -10.91 -16.98
C GLY A 110 9.05 -10.64 -16.75
N ARG A 111 8.64 -10.32 -15.51
CA ARG A 111 7.24 -9.95 -15.20
C ARG A 111 6.83 -8.60 -15.75
N ILE A 112 7.75 -7.64 -15.88
CA ILE A 112 7.50 -6.38 -16.56
C ILE A 112 7.25 -6.65 -18.05
N GLU A 113 8.13 -7.41 -18.71
CA GLU A 113 7.99 -7.76 -20.13
C GLU A 113 6.68 -8.52 -20.42
N ASP A 114 6.26 -9.42 -19.52
CA ASP A 114 4.97 -10.11 -19.62
C ASP A 114 3.78 -9.14 -19.44
N ALA A 115 3.88 -8.21 -18.49
CA ALA A 115 2.86 -7.20 -18.25
C ALA A 115 2.71 -6.23 -19.44
N GLU A 116 3.80 -5.87 -20.13
CA GLU A 116 3.74 -5.06 -21.36
C GLU A 116 3.01 -5.77 -22.49
N LYS A 117 3.33 -7.06 -22.72
CA LYS A 117 2.64 -7.88 -23.73
C LYS A 117 1.14 -7.97 -23.41
N SER A 118 0.79 -8.17 -22.15
CA SER A 118 -0.60 -8.19 -21.68
C SER A 118 -1.28 -6.83 -21.88
N ALA A 119 -0.61 -5.73 -21.54
CA ALA A 119 -1.12 -4.37 -21.67
C ALA A 119 -1.38 -3.97 -23.13
N GLY A 120 -0.59 -4.49 -24.06
CA GLY A 120 -0.62 -4.17 -25.49
C GLY A 120 0.24 -2.97 -25.89
N ASN A 121 0.98 -2.36 -24.96
CA ASN A 121 1.85 -1.21 -25.14
C ASN A 121 2.92 -1.18 -24.02
N ALA A 122 4.04 -0.49 -24.27
CA ALA A 122 5.03 -0.16 -23.25
C ALA A 122 4.56 1.01 -22.36
N PRO A 123 4.89 1.03 -21.06
CA PRO A 123 4.56 2.15 -20.19
C PRO A 123 5.49 3.34 -20.44
N ASP A 124 4.97 4.55 -20.20
CA ASP A 124 5.77 5.78 -20.27
C ASP A 124 6.89 5.78 -19.21
N TYR A 125 6.60 5.24 -18.02
CA TYR A 125 7.53 5.08 -16.90
C TYR A 125 6.99 4.09 -15.87
N ILE A 126 7.83 3.69 -14.91
CA ILE A 126 7.48 2.75 -13.83
C ILE A 126 7.75 3.37 -12.46
N ILE A 127 6.80 3.24 -11.54
CA ILE A 127 6.90 3.65 -10.13
C ILE A 127 7.13 2.40 -9.27
N SER A 128 8.12 2.44 -8.38
CA SER A 128 8.31 1.41 -7.36
C SER A 128 8.92 1.97 -6.08
N ASP A 129 8.89 1.18 -5.00
CA ASP A 129 9.71 1.46 -3.83
C ASP A 129 11.22 1.29 -4.13
N ASN A 130 12.06 1.54 -3.13
CA ASN A 130 13.53 1.43 -3.24
C ASN A 130 14.06 0.00 -3.04
N GLY A 131 13.22 -1.03 -3.20
CA GLY A 131 13.60 -2.43 -3.16
C GLY A 131 14.67 -2.75 -4.22
N HIS A 132 15.73 -3.46 -3.81
CA HIS A 132 16.87 -3.72 -4.68
C HIS A 132 16.51 -4.59 -5.89
N ASN A 133 15.68 -5.61 -5.70
CA ASN A 133 15.14 -6.44 -6.76
C ASN A 133 14.27 -5.64 -7.74
N LEU A 134 13.35 -4.80 -7.25
CA LEU A 134 12.50 -3.95 -8.09
C LEU A 134 13.35 -2.96 -8.90
N THR A 135 14.28 -2.28 -8.24
CA THR A 135 15.19 -1.33 -8.90
C THR A 135 16.03 -2.01 -9.98
N LYS A 136 16.59 -3.18 -9.70
CA LYS A 136 17.38 -3.97 -10.66
C LYS A 136 16.52 -4.40 -11.84
N GLY A 137 15.32 -4.94 -11.60
CA GLY A 137 14.43 -5.43 -12.66
C GLY A 137 13.93 -4.32 -13.59
N ILE A 138 13.50 -3.19 -13.03
CA ILE A 138 13.03 -2.03 -13.81
C ILE A 138 14.18 -1.45 -14.64
N THR A 139 15.36 -1.29 -14.05
CA THR A 139 16.54 -0.79 -14.80
C THR A 139 16.95 -1.78 -15.90
N GLY A 140 16.87 -3.10 -15.63
CA GLY A 140 17.12 -4.16 -16.60
C GLY A 140 16.15 -4.14 -17.79
N SER A 141 14.89 -3.80 -17.54
CA SER A 141 13.86 -3.57 -18.59
C SER A 141 14.03 -2.25 -19.37
N LYS A 142 15.03 -1.42 -19.03
CA LYS A 142 15.35 -0.14 -19.69
C LYS A 142 14.23 0.92 -19.63
N HIS A 143 13.28 0.77 -18.71
CA HIS A 143 12.29 1.82 -18.44
C HIS A 143 12.84 2.89 -17.50
N ILE A 144 12.29 4.10 -17.65
CA ILE A 144 12.48 5.16 -16.67
C ILE A 144 11.78 4.74 -15.38
N ARG A 145 12.53 4.78 -14.28
CA ARG A 145 12.01 4.50 -12.94
C ARG A 145 11.86 5.79 -12.15
N HIS A 146 10.69 5.99 -11.56
CA HIS A 146 10.48 6.96 -10.51
C HIS A 146 10.41 6.27 -9.14
N ALA A 147 11.22 6.75 -8.18
CA ALA A 147 11.18 6.22 -6.83
C ALA A 147 9.98 6.78 -6.07
N ASP A 148 9.19 5.89 -5.44
CA ASP A 148 8.05 6.30 -4.64
C ASP A 148 8.43 7.37 -3.60
N VAL A 149 7.66 8.47 -3.59
CA VAL A 149 7.92 9.63 -2.74
C VAL A 149 7.85 9.27 -1.26
N SER A 150 6.81 8.55 -0.84
CA SER A 150 6.56 8.20 0.55
C SER A 150 7.72 7.32 1.08
N HIS A 151 8.03 6.23 0.39
CA HIS A 151 9.14 5.33 0.73
C HIS A 151 10.49 6.03 0.75
N SER A 152 10.73 6.94 -0.21
CA SER A 152 11.98 7.69 -0.27
C SER A 152 12.14 8.62 0.93
N MET A 153 11.09 9.32 1.35
CA MET A 153 11.09 10.11 2.59
C MET A 153 11.35 9.23 3.81
N GLY A 154 10.70 8.06 3.90
CA GLY A 154 10.96 7.08 4.96
C GLY A 154 12.40 6.59 5.02
N VAL A 155 13.03 6.34 3.87
CA VAL A 155 14.45 5.94 3.76
C VAL A 155 15.38 7.06 4.22
N ILE A 156 15.08 8.31 3.85
CA ILE A 156 15.86 9.49 4.30
C ILE A 156 15.80 9.59 5.83
N LEU A 157 14.60 9.57 6.41
CA LEU A 157 14.41 9.62 7.87
C LEU A 157 15.12 8.46 8.57
N LYS A 158 15.02 7.25 8.03
CA LYS A 158 15.71 6.07 8.56
C LYS A 158 17.22 6.30 8.64
N LYS A 159 17.84 6.76 7.55
CA LYS A 159 19.29 7.00 7.49
C LYS A 159 19.76 8.02 8.54
N VAL A 160 18.95 9.05 8.81
CA VAL A 160 19.29 10.11 9.75
C VAL A 160 19.08 9.67 11.20
N TYR A 161 17.94 9.06 11.51
CA TYR A 161 17.46 8.90 12.89
C TYR A 161 17.62 7.49 13.48
N GLU A 162 17.70 6.43 12.66
CA GLU A 162 17.64 5.04 13.15
C GLU A 162 18.69 4.69 14.20
N LYS A 163 19.89 5.30 14.10
CA LYS A 163 21.03 5.04 14.98
C LYS A 163 21.27 6.15 16.02
N GLN A 164 20.39 7.15 16.11
CA GLN A 164 20.54 8.23 17.09
C GLN A 164 20.11 7.73 18.47
N SER A 165 20.94 7.92 19.48
CA SER A 165 20.74 7.33 20.81
C SER A 165 19.46 7.83 21.48
N ASP A 166 19.21 9.14 21.45
CA ASP A 166 18.00 9.79 21.97
C ASP A 166 16.73 9.27 21.27
N PHE A 167 16.77 9.07 19.95
CA PHE A 167 15.66 8.49 19.19
C PHE A 167 15.39 7.03 19.59
N VAL A 168 16.43 6.21 19.69
CA VAL A 168 16.29 4.79 20.09
C VAL A 168 15.78 4.67 21.52
N GLU A 169 16.30 5.50 22.42
CA GLU A 169 15.88 5.56 23.81
C GLU A 169 14.41 5.97 23.94
N PHE A 170 14.03 7.07 23.28
CA PHE A 170 12.66 7.59 23.33
C PHE A 170 11.65 6.58 22.77
N THR A 171 11.92 6.01 21.60
CA THR A 171 11.02 5.02 20.99
C THR A 171 10.92 3.74 21.82
N THR A 172 11.99 3.33 22.51
CA THR A 172 11.94 2.23 23.47
C THR A 172 11.08 2.57 24.68
N LEU A 173 11.24 3.79 25.22
CA LEU A 173 10.50 4.28 26.37
C LEU A 173 9.00 4.38 26.07
N LEU A 174 8.61 4.94 24.92
CA LEU A 174 7.21 5.00 24.48
C LEU A 174 6.57 3.61 24.41
N GLY A 175 7.29 2.60 23.91
CA GLY A 175 6.81 1.22 23.85
C GLY A 175 6.55 0.63 25.24
N LYS A 176 7.48 0.84 26.16
CA LYS A 176 7.34 0.42 27.57
C LYS A 176 6.18 1.12 28.26
N LYS A 177 6.10 2.45 28.16
CA LYS A 177 5.04 3.27 28.77
C LYS A 177 3.66 2.88 28.25
N ARG A 178 3.53 2.61 26.95
CA ARG A 178 2.28 2.13 26.36
C ARG A 178 1.81 0.83 27.01
N LEU A 179 2.71 -0.16 27.16
CA LEU A 179 2.39 -1.43 27.82
C LEU A 179 2.11 -1.25 29.31
N GLN A 180 2.77 -0.32 29.99
CA GLN A 180 2.53 -0.04 31.40
C GLN A 180 1.16 0.63 31.64
N TYR A 181 0.74 1.52 30.75
CA TYR A 181 -0.41 2.40 30.98
C TYR A 181 -1.74 1.87 30.41
N HIS A 182 -1.72 0.90 29.49
CA HIS A 182 -2.91 0.50 28.71
C HIS A 182 -4.10 -0.07 29.49
N LEU A 183 -3.90 -0.56 30.72
CA LEU A 183 -4.96 -1.08 31.60
C LEU A 183 -5.11 -0.22 32.88
N THR A 184 -4.66 1.02 32.82
CA THR A 184 -4.68 1.94 33.96
C THR A 184 -5.53 3.17 33.65
N ASP A 185 -5.72 4.03 34.64
CA ASP A 185 -6.36 5.34 34.49
C ASP A 185 -5.66 6.30 33.50
N LYS A 186 -4.44 5.95 33.05
CA LYS A 186 -3.65 6.71 32.06
C LYS A 186 -3.98 6.35 30.61
N ALA A 187 -4.86 5.37 30.38
CA ALA A 187 -5.09 4.80 29.05
C ALA A 187 -5.54 5.82 27.98
N TYR A 188 -6.22 6.90 28.37
CA TYR A 188 -6.71 7.93 27.45
C TYR A 188 -5.60 8.83 26.88
N LEU A 189 -4.41 8.86 27.50
CA LEU A 189 -3.22 9.60 27.03
C LEU A 189 -2.15 8.66 26.45
N LEU A 190 -2.52 7.44 26.05
CA LEU A 190 -1.54 6.49 25.53
C LEU A 190 -0.86 7.01 24.26
N PRO A 191 0.47 6.81 24.11
CA PRO A 191 1.11 7.04 22.83
C PRO A 191 0.52 6.10 21.77
N PRO A 192 0.42 6.56 20.51
CA PRO A 192 0.01 5.74 19.38
C PRO A 192 0.83 4.45 19.25
N ASN A 193 0.23 3.42 18.67
CA ASN A 193 0.93 2.15 18.46
C ASN A 193 2.07 2.31 17.43
N MET A 194 3.31 2.18 17.88
CA MET A 194 4.48 2.17 17.02
C MET A 194 4.60 0.82 16.30
N ARG A 195 4.11 0.75 15.07
CA ARG A 195 4.31 -0.42 14.21
C ARG A 195 5.81 -0.64 13.98
N ALA A 196 6.33 -1.81 14.35
CA ALA A 196 7.75 -2.15 14.22
C ALA A 196 8.23 -2.16 12.76
N ILE A 197 7.33 -2.56 11.84
CA ILE A 197 7.53 -2.57 10.37
C ILE A 197 7.15 -1.19 9.82
N SER A 198 7.99 -0.65 8.93
CA SER A 198 7.81 0.68 8.32
C SER A 198 7.65 1.79 9.37
N ARG A 199 8.38 1.70 10.50
CA ARG A 199 8.30 2.66 11.61
C ARG A 199 8.58 4.12 11.21
N PHE A 200 9.43 4.32 10.20
CA PHE A 200 9.76 5.65 9.68
C PHE A 200 8.64 6.23 8.82
N MET A 201 7.89 5.39 8.10
CA MET A 201 6.66 5.80 7.39
C MET A 201 5.52 6.17 8.35
N ASN A 202 5.51 5.55 9.52
CA ASN A 202 4.43 5.71 10.51
C ASN A 202 4.79 6.66 11.67
N MET A 203 5.94 7.34 11.57
CA MET A 203 6.49 8.19 12.62
C MET A 203 5.60 9.39 12.96
N SER A 204 4.89 9.88 11.93
CA SER A 204 3.90 10.95 12.01
C SER A 204 2.87 10.82 13.14
N SER A 205 2.51 9.61 13.57
CA SER A 205 1.50 9.46 14.61
C SER A 205 2.04 9.83 16.01
N TRP A 206 3.15 9.23 16.41
CA TRP A 206 3.68 9.39 17.76
C TRP A 206 4.46 10.69 17.95
N VAL A 207 5.07 11.25 16.89
CA VAL A 207 5.74 12.55 16.99
C VAL A 207 4.74 13.67 17.23
N PHE A 208 3.61 13.67 16.51
CA PHE A 208 2.58 14.68 16.69
C PHE A 208 1.93 14.53 18.06
N TRP A 209 1.57 13.31 18.47
CA TRP A 209 1.14 13.03 19.84
C TRP A 209 2.14 13.54 20.89
N GLY A 210 3.44 13.36 20.66
CA GLY A 210 4.47 13.80 21.60
C GLY A 210 4.51 15.32 21.75
N ASN A 211 4.34 16.07 20.65
CA ASN A 211 4.26 17.53 20.70
C ASN A 211 2.93 18.00 21.31
N GLU A 212 1.80 17.36 21.00
CA GLU A 212 0.50 17.65 21.64
C GLU A 212 0.55 17.42 23.16
N MET A 213 1.27 16.38 23.60
CA MET A 213 1.50 16.09 25.01
C MET A 213 2.40 17.13 25.68
N LEU A 214 3.39 17.68 24.97
CA LEU A 214 4.20 18.80 25.47
C LEU A 214 3.34 20.07 25.62
N ASP A 215 2.54 20.39 24.61
CA ASP A 215 1.71 21.59 24.57
C ASP A 215 0.64 21.60 25.66
N CYS A 216 0.02 20.45 25.95
CA CYS A 216 -1.00 20.35 26.99
C CYS A 216 -0.45 19.97 28.37
N TYR A 217 0.85 19.69 28.53
CA TYR A 217 1.43 19.09 29.73
C TYR A 217 1.02 19.81 31.02
N ASP A 218 1.21 21.13 31.08
CA ASP A 218 0.99 21.92 32.31
C ASP A 218 -0.51 22.06 32.66
N THR A 219 -1.40 21.68 31.73
CA THR A 219 -2.86 21.64 31.96
C THR A 219 -3.36 20.29 32.46
N LEU A 220 -2.51 19.24 32.42
CA LEU A 220 -2.87 17.91 32.88
C LEU A 220 -2.98 17.85 34.40
N PRO A 221 -3.80 16.94 34.97
CA PRO A 221 -3.79 16.66 36.39
C PRO A 221 -2.38 16.25 36.88
N GLU A 222 -2.02 16.59 38.12
CA GLU A 222 -0.68 16.34 38.70
C GLU A 222 -0.20 14.89 38.53
N LYS A 223 -1.09 13.92 38.78
CA LYS A 223 -0.82 12.49 38.57
C LYS A 223 -0.42 12.14 37.13
N MET A 224 -0.96 12.85 36.14
CA MET A 224 -0.62 12.66 34.72
C MET A 224 0.68 13.38 34.37
N GLN A 225 0.90 14.57 34.93
CA GLN A 225 2.19 15.26 34.79
C GLN A 225 3.33 14.36 35.28
N GLU A 226 3.23 13.82 36.51
CA GLU A 226 4.22 12.88 37.05
C GLU A 226 4.43 11.64 36.14
N ALA A 227 3.34 11.07 35.63
CA ALA A 227 3.41 9.89 34.78
C ALA A 227 4.06 10.15 33.41
N TYR A 228 3.95 11.37 32.89
CA TYR A 228 4.44 11.77 31.57
C TYR A 228 5.62 12.73 31.61
N ALA A 229 6.21 13.01 32.79
CA ALA A 229 7.32 13.94 32.98
C ALA A 229 8.50 13.69 32.03
N PHE A 230 8.76 12.42 31.70
CA PHE A 230 9.80 12.00 30.76
C PHE A 230 9.71 12.67 29.39
N ILE A 231 8.55 13.19 28.98
CA ILE A 231 8.38 13.80 27.66
C ILE A 231 9.19 15.09 27.52
N LYS A 232 9.38 15.83 28.63
CA LYS A 232 10.14 17.08 28.66
C LYS A 232 11.62 16.84 28.29
N ASP A 233 12.17 15.68 28.65
CA ASP A 233 13.55 15.29 28.31
C ASP A 233 13.78 15.15 26.79
N TYR A 234 12.70 14.95 26.02
CA TYR A 234 12.74 14.76 24.56
C TYR A 234 12.15 15.93 23.76
N GLU A 235 11.90 17.08 24.39
CA GLU A 235 11.29 18.25 23.74
C GLU A 235 12.05 18.69 22.48
N SER A 236 13.38 18.79 22.57
CA SER A 236 14.22 19.18 21.43
C SER A 236 14.11 18.19 20.27
N LEU A 237 14.16 16.88 20.54
CA LEU A 237 13.99 15.83 19.54
C LEU A 237 12.58 15.87 18.92
N LEU A 238 11.54 16.06 19.74
CA LEU A 238 10.15 16.11 19.29
C LEU A 238 9.88 17.29 18.36
N LYS A 239 10.38 18.49 18.71
CA LYS A 239 10.27 19.69 17.86
C LYS A 239 11.05 19.53 16.56
N GLU A 240 12.26 18.98 16.63
CA GLU A 240 13.08 18.67 15.45
C GLU A 240 12.35 17.71 14.48
N LEU A 241 11.86 16.57 15.01
CA LEU A 241 11.14 15.59 14.21
C LEU A 241 9.83 16.14 13.64
N GLN A 242 9.13 16.99 14.39
CA GLN A 242 7.90 17.63 13.91
C GLN A 242 8.18 18.52 12.70
N ALA A 243 9.22 19.36 12.74
CA ALA A 243 9.60 20.21 11.61
C ALA A 243 9.89 19.38 10.34
N VAL A 244 10.67 18.31 10.47
CA VAL A 244 10.99 17.42 9.34
C VAL A 244 9.74 16.69 8.83
N LEU A 245 8.89 16.18 9.71
CA LEU A 245 7.68 15.45 9.31
C LEU A 245 6.60 16.37 8.71
N CYS A 246 6.51 17.62 9.15
CA CYS A 246 5.68 18.64 8.49
C CYS A 246 6.14 18.86 7.04
N ALA A 247 7.45 18.90 6.79
CA ALA A 247 7.97 18.97 5.43
C ALA A 247 7.69 17.70 4.61
N VAL A 248 7.86 16.50 5.19
CA VAL A 248 7.48 15.24 4.52
C VAL A 248 6.01 15.26 4.11
N ARG A 249 5.10 15.61 5.03
CA ARG A 249 3.66 15.70 4.73
C ARG A 249 3.37 16.72 3.64
N HIS A 250 4.03 17.88 3.68
CA HIS A 250 3.84 18.93 2.70
C HIS A 250 4.26 18.48 1.29
N VAL A 251 5.46 17.88 1.16
CA VAL A 251 5.93 17.43 -0.15
C VAL A 251 5.13 16.25 -0.68
N GLU A 252 4.73 15.29 0.18
CA GLU A 252 3.83 14.21 -0.21
C GLU A 252 2.48 14.76 -0.68
N ALA A 253 1.92 15.77 0.01
CA ALA A 253 0.66 16.38 -0.37
C ALA A 253 0.74 17.04 -1.76
N ILE A 254 1.80 17.80 -2.04
CA ILE A 254 2.02 18.40 -3.36
C ILE A 254 2.13 17.29 -4.42
N CYS A 255 3.04 16.34 -4.24
CA CYS A 255 3.31 15.31 -5.25
C CYS A 255 2.09 14.40 -5.52
N LYS A 256 1.26 14.12 -4.50
CA LYS A 256 0.06 13.28 -4.65
C LYS A 256 -1.12 14.03 -5.26
N ASN A 257 -1.30 15.32 -4.97
CA ASN A 257 -2.47 16.09 -5.41
C ASN A 257 -2.22 16.91 -6.69
N GLU A 258 -1.02 17.43 -6.91
CA GLU A 258 -0.66 18.25 -8.08
C GLU A 258 0.20 17.47 -9.11
N GLY A 259 0.68 16.29 -8.72
CA GLY A 259 1.64 15.52 -9.51
C GLY A 259 3.07 16.07 -9.42
N PHE A 260 3.99 15.35 -10.04
CA PHE A 260 5.41 15.69 -10.06
C PHE A 260 5.83 16.26 -11.41
N SER A 261 6.36 17.48 -11.37
CA SER A 261 6.87 18.24 -12.51
C SER A 261 8.03 19.12 -12.03
N VAL A 262 8.75 19.78 -12.95
CA VAL A 262 9.78 20.78 -12.59
C VAL A 262 9.21 21.88 -11.67
N MET A 263 7.96 22.29 -11.90
CA MET A 263 7.31 23.33 -11.09
C MET A 263 6.98 22.84 -9.68
N THR A 264 6.39 21.65 -9.54
CA THR A 264 6.08 21.10 -8.20
C THR A 264 7.34 20.66 -7.46
N SER A 265 8.37 20.16 -8.17
CA SER A 265 9.73 19.94 -7.63
C SER A 265 10.30 21.22 -7.01
N ARG A 266 10.23 22.36 -7.72
CA ARG A 266 10.68 23.66 -7.19
C ARG A 266 9.90 24.09 -5.95
N LYS A 267 8.56 23.93 -5.95
CA LYS A 267 7.73 24.22 -4.76
C LYS A 267 8.19 23.38 -3.55
N CYS A 268 8.35 22.07 -3.75
CA CYS A 268 8.82 21.16 -2.69
C CYS A 268 10.22 21.54 -2.18
N LYS A 269 11.18 21.78 -3.08
CA LYS A 269 12.54 22.20 -2.72
C LYS A 269 12.55 23.50 -1.94
N LEU A 270 11.78 24.50 -2.36
CA LEU A 270 11.67 25.78 -1.65
C LEU A 270 11.10 25.60 -0.23
N TYR A 271 10.08 24.76 -0.07
CA TYR A 271 9.51 24.46 1.25
C TYR A 271 10.55 23.78 2.16
N VAL A 272 11.28 22.80 1.64
CA VAL A 272 12.36 22.12 2.38
C VAL A 272 13.46 23.11 2.80
N ILE A 273 13.90 23.98 1.89
CA ILE A 273 14.91 25.00 2.21
C ILE A 273 14.42 25.92 3.33
N THR A 274 13.18 26.40 3.23
CA THR A 274 12.62 27.38 4.17
C THR A 274 12.35 26.78 5.55
N HIS A 275 11.71 25.61 5.60
CA HIS A 275 11.16 25.05 6.84
C HIS A 275 12.03 23.94 7.46
N VAL A 276 12.91 23.32 6.68
CA VAL A 276 13.83 22.30 7.19
C VAL A 276 15.23 22.88 7.34
N LEU A 277 15.77 23.57 6.34
CA LEU A 277 17.17 24.02 6.36
C LEU A 277 17.38 25.39 7.03
N GLY A 278 16.40 26.30 6.95
CA GLY A 278 16.53 27.70 7.34
C GLY A 278 16.97 27.99 8.79
N ASN A 279 16.91 27.00 9.69
CA ASN A 279 17.41 27.06 11.08
C ASN A 279 17.86 25.67 11.59
N ALA A 280 18.41 24.83 10.70
CA ALA A 280 18.62 23.41 10.99
C ALA A 280 19.78 23.12 11.95
N HIS A 281 19.55 22.19 12.88
CA HIS A 281 20.63 21.40 13.49
C HIS A 281 21.14 20.31 12.51
N SER A 282 22.29 19.69 12.82
CA SER A 282 22.99 18.77 11.91
C SER A 282 22.14 17.59 11.40
N ARG A 283 21.19 17.08 12.19
CA ARG A 283 20.25 16.01 11.78
C ARG A 283 19.20 16.51 10.79
N GLN A 284 18.52 17.59 11.15
CA GLN A 284 17.52 18.25 10.31
C GLN A 284 18.13 18.67 8.97
N ALA A 285 19.36 19.20 8.97
CA ALA A 285 20.10 19.56 7.77
C ALA A 285 20.33 18.33 6.85
N ARG A 286 20.78 17.21 7.42
CA ARG A 286 20.97 15.96 6.66
C ARG A 286 19.66 15.42 6.07
N ALA A 287 18.57 15.50 6.82
CA ALA A 287 17.25 15.12 6.31
C ALA A 287 16.83 16.03 5.14
N GLY A 288 16.93 17.34 5.30
CA GLY A 288 16.60 18.31 4.25
C GLY A 288 17.45 18.13 2.99
N ILE A 289 18.76 17.95 3.13
CA ILE A 289 19.67 17.66 2.00
C ILE A 289 19.23 16.38 1.28
N GLY A 290 18.93 15.30 2.02
CA GLY A 290 18.45 14.06 1.42
C GLY A 290 17.14 14.22 0.64
N MET A 291 16.24 15.10 1.09
CA MET A 291 15.01 15.43 0.35
C MET A 291 15.31 16.21 -0.93
N LEU A 292 16.23 17.18 -0.90
CA LEU A 292 16.65 17.93 -2.08
C LEU A 292 17.34 17.02 -3.12
N GLU A 293 18.20 16.11 -2.67
CA GLU A 293 18.85 15.10 -3.51
C GLU A 293 17.83 14.17 -4.18
N TYR A 294 16.78 13.75 -3.44
CA TYR A 294 15.67 12.99 -4.02
C TYR A 294 15.03 13.76 -5.18
N PHE A 295 14.60 15.00 -4.97
CA PHE A 295 13.96 15.80 -6.02
C PHE A 295 14.88 16.07 -7.21
N ASN A 296 16.17 16.32 -6.98
CA ASN A 296 17.11 16.53 -8.07
C ASN A 296 17.29 15.28 -8.94
N ARG A 297 17.31 14.07 -8.34
CA ARG A 297 17.38 12.82 -9.11
C ARG A 297 16.11 12.55 -9.90
N GLU A 298 14.94 12.72 -9.27
CA GLU A 298 13.66 12.47 -9.95
C GLU A 298 13.40 13.50 -11.06
N GLU A 299 13.82 14.76 -10.86
CA GLU A 299 13.73 15.81 -11.88
C GLU A 299 14.63 15.52 -13.09
N ALA A 300 15.83 14.93 -12.87
CA ALA A 300 16.79 14.64 -13.94
C ALA A 300 16.29 13.59 -14.95
N VAL A 301 15.30 12.77 -14.57
CA VAL A 301 14.74 11.72 -15.43
C VAL A 301 13.34 12.06 -15.97
N LEU A 302 12.81 13.26 -15.66
CA LEU A 302 11.55 13.73 -16.23
C LEU A 302 11.65 13.87 -17.75
N THR A 303 10.72 13.24 -18.46
CA THR A 303 10.60 13.35 -19.91
C THR A 303 9.46 14.29 -20.29
N GLY A 304 9.79 15.40 -20.94
CA GLY A 304 8.81 16.38 -21.41
C GLY A 304 8.25 17.30 -20.32
N ASN A 305 7.22 18.07 -20.68
CA ASN A 305 6.58 19.08 -19.81
C ASN A 305 5.34 18.54 -19.07
N MET A 306 5.25 17.23 -18.84
CA MET A 306 4.10 16.61 -18.18
C MET A 306 4.26 16.57 -16.65
N SER A 307 3.13 16.64 -15.95
CA SER A 307 3.06 16.30 -14.52
C SER A 307 2.78 14.80 -14.41
N ILE A 308 3.62 14.07 -13.69
CA ILE A 308 3.55 12.60 -13.58
C ILE A 308 3.17 12.16 -12.17
N ASN A 309 2.79 10.89 -12.03
CA ASN A 309 2.60 10.23 -10.75
C ASN A 309 3.94 9.71 -10.21
N ILE A 310 4.22 9.91 -8.92
CA ILE A 310 5.41 9.35 -8.23
C ILE A 310 5.06 8.70 -6.87
N SER A 311 3.79 8.33 -6.69
CA SER A 311 3.30 7.68 -5.47
C SER A 311 2.80 6.28 -5.79
N SER A 312 3.20 5.31 -4.97
CA SER A 312 2.75 3.92 -5.00
C SER A 312 1.63 3.62 -3.97
N ASP A 313 1.07 4.64 -3.31
CA ASP A 313 0.01 4.47 -2.29
C ASP A 313 -1.19 3.63 -2.80
N ILE A 314 -1.48 3.68 -4.10
CA ILE A 314 -2.57 2.91 -4.72
C ILE A 314 -2.32 1.39 -4.70
N ILE A 315 -1.08 0.92 -4.89
CA ILE A 315 -0.76 -0.51 -4.82
C ILE A 315 -0.76 -0.99 -3.36
N GLU A 316 -0.30 -0.17 -2.42
CA GLU A 316 -0.42 -0.45 -0.98
C GLU A 316 -1.89 -0.58 -0.56
N SER A 317 -2.75 0.33 -1.03
CA SER A 317 -4.19 0.29 -0.82
C SER A 317 -4.80 -1.00 -1.39
N THR A 318 -4.37 -1.40 -2.60
CA THR A 318 -4.78 -2.65 -3.25
C THR A 318 -4.41 -3.87 -2.40
N PHE A 319 -3.17 -3.93 -1.89
CA PHE A 319 -2.76 -4.96 -0.95
C PHE A 319 -3.56 -4.94 0.35
N GLY A 320 -3.88 -3.75 0.87
CA GLY A 320 -4.71 -3.57 2.07
C GLY A 320 -6.10 -4.17 1.90
N ILE A 321 -6.76 -3.88 0.77
CA ILE A 321 -8.06 -4.45 0.43
C ILE A 321 -7.99 -5.98 0.36
N TYR A 322 -7.00 -6.54 -0.34
CA TYR A 322 -6.81 -7.99 -0.41
C TYR A 322 -6.57 -8.61 0.98
N LYS A 323 -5.69 -8.02 1.79
CA LYS A 323 -5.36 -8.49 3.15
C LYS A 323 -6.57 -8.46 4.09
N SER A 324 -7.48 -7.48 3.92
CA SER A 324 -8.70 -7.38 4.72
C SER A 324 -9.72 -8.48 4.42
N LYS A 325 -9.67 -9.07 3.22
CA LYS A 325 -10.66 -10.05 2.75
C LYS A 325 -10.18 -11.49 2.74
N LYS A 326 -8.87 -11.72 2.60
CA LYS A 326 -8.29 -13.07 2.61
C LYS A 326 -8.45 -13.74 3.99
N SER A 327 -8.28 -15.07 4.03
CA SER A 327 -8.30 -15.82 5.29
C SER A 327 -7.22 -15.31 6.27
N PRO A 328 -7.55 -15.18 7.57
CA PRO A 328 -6.57 -14.86 8.61
C PRO A 328 -5.61 -16.03 8.88
N ASN A 329 -6.00 -17.26 8.51
CA ASN A 329 -5.14 -18.43 8.67
C ASN A 329 -3.97 -18.39 7.67
N LYS A 330 -2.77 -18.16 8.19
CA LYS A 330 -1.54 -18.00 7.40
C LYS A 330 -1.19 -19.25 6.57
N LEU A 331 -1.63 -20.44 6.97
CA LEU A 331 -1.33 -21.68 6.24
C LEU A 331 -1.89 -21.71 4.82
N TYR A 332 -2.94 -20.93 4.54
CA TYR A 332 -3.51 -20.85 3.20
C TYR A 332 -2.59 -20.14 2.19
N GLY A 333 -1.63 -19.33 2.64
CA GLY A 333 -0.78 -18.57 1.73
C GLY A 333 -1.57 -17.59 0.84
N VAL A 334 -1.13 -17.43 -0.40
CA VAL A 334 -1.91 -16.76 -1.47
C VAL A 334 -2.79 -17.80 -2.15
N THR A 335 -4.09 -17.53 -2.22
CA THR A 335 -5.09 -18.44 -2.84
C THR A 335 -5.69 -17.79 -4.08
N SER A 336 -6.50 -18.53 -4.84
CA SER A 336 -7.24 -18.00 -6.00
C SER A 336 -8.18 -16.85 -5.67
N PHE A 337 -8.44 -16.60 -4.39
CA PHE A 337 -9.10 -15.38 -3.92
C PHE A 337 -8.33 -14.09 -4.28
N VAL A 338 -7.05 -14.18 -4.65
CA VAL A 338 -6.27 -13.06 -5.21
C VAL A 338 -6.92 -12.44 -6.46
N LEU A 339 -7.73 -13.20 -7.21
CA LEU A 339 -8.54 -12.72 -8.34
C LEU A 339 -9.58 -11.65 -7.94
N THR A 340 -9.78 -11.40 -6.64
CA THR A 340 -10.54 -10.26 -6.16
C THR A 340 -9.88 -8.92 -6.50
N ILE A 341 -8.55 -8.88 -6.61
CA ILE A 341 -7.76 -7.68 -6.93
C ILE A 341 -8.15 -7.09 -8.29
N PRO A 342 -8.13 -7.83 -9.42
CA PRO A 342 -8.54 -7.31 -10.74
C PRO A 342 -10.01 -6.87 -10.80
N LEU A 343 -10.88 -7.51 -10.02
CA LEU A 343 -12.28 -7.11 -9.98
C LEU A 343 -12.52 -5.80 -9.20
N TYR A 344 -11.65 -5.44 -8.26
CA TYR A 344 -11.93 -4.32 -7.35
C TYR A 344 -12.04 -2.96 -8.05
N PRO A 345 -11.09 -2.54 -8.92
CA PRO A 345 -11.21 -1.33 -9.74
C PRO A 345 -12.57 -1.20 -10.43
N LYS A 346 -12.99 -2.31 -11.03
CA LYS A 346 -14.19 -2.48 -11.84
C LYS A 346 -15.51 -2.36 -11.08
N VAL A 347 -15.49 -2.60 -9.76
CA VAL A 347 -16.68 -2.52 -8.91
C VAL A 347 -16.59 -1.44 -7.85
N SER A 348 -15.51 -0.66 -7.81
CA SER A 348 -15.29 0.38 -6.78
C SER A 348 -16.16 1.62 -7.02
N ASN A 349 -16.37 2.00 -8.28
CA ASN A 349 -17.22 3.11 -8.71
C ASN A 349 -18.47 2.59 -9.46
N GLU A 350 -19.63 3.19 -9.21
CA GLU A 350 -20.88 2.87 -9.90
C GLU A 350 -20.85 3.11 -11.42
N SER A 351 -20.25 4.20 -11.89
CA SER A 351 -20.13 4.49 -13.33
C SER A 351 -19.34 3.40 -14.05
N VAL A 352 -18.21 2.96 -13.47
CA VAL A 352 -17.41 1.84 -13.99
C VAL A 352 -18.16 0.52 -13.85
N THR A 353 -18.88 0.31 -12.76
CA THR A 353 -19.66 -0.93 -12.55
C THR A 353 -20.72 -1.13 -13.64
N LYS A 354 -21.36 -0.03 -14.10
CA LYS A 354 -22.39 -0.06 -15.14
C LYS A 354 -21.85 -0.47 -16.52
N THR A 355 -20.54 -0.39 -16.76
CA THR A 355 -19.95 -0.80 -18.05
C THR A 355 -19.69 -2.30 -18.14
N ILE A 356 -19.94 -3.05 -17.05
CA ILE A 356 -19.57 -4.47 -16.96
C ILE A 356 -20.80 -5.34 -17.14
N ASN A 357 -20.75 -6.22 -18.14
CA ASN A 357 -21.72 -7.29 -18.29
C ASN A 357 -21.40 -8.45 -17.32
N PHE A 358 -21.85 -8.32 -16.08
CA PHE A 358 -21.61 -9.34 -15.04
C PHE A 358 -22.14 -10.72 -15.42
N LYS A 359 -23.32 -10.77 -16.04
CA LYS A 359 -23.97 -12.04 -16.41
C LYS A 359 -23.12 -12.81 -17.42
N GLU A 360 -22.74 -12.15 -18.51
CA GLU A 360 -21.91 -12.75 -19.56
C GLU A 360 -20.55 -13.22 -19.01
N ARG A 361 -19.85 -12.35 -18.29
CA ARG A 361 -18.53 -12.68 -17.72
C ARG A 361 -18.57 -13.85 -16.74
N ILE A 362 -19.59 -13.92 -15.88
CA ILE A 362 -19.77 -15.07 -14.96
C ILE A 362 -20.06 -16.35 -15.74
N VAL A 363 -20.83 -16.30 -16.82
CA VAL A 363 -21.21 -17.49 -17.60
C VAL A 363 -20.05 -18.03 -18.42
N ASN A 364 -19.22 -17.15 -18.98
CA ASN A 364 -18.13 -17.53 -19.88
C ASN A 364 -16.98 -18.20 -19.14
N VAL A 365 -16.60 -17.70 -17.96
CA VAL A 365 -15.60 -18.37 -17.12
C VAL A 365 -16.22 -19.62 -16.48
N LYS A 366 -15.48 -20.72 -16.39
CA LYS A 366 -15.87 -21.96 -15.68
C LYS A 366 -15.02 -22.14 -14.42
N LEU A 367 -15.47 -23.00 -13.51
CA LEU A 367 -14.70 -23.32 -12.31
C LEU A 367 -13.38 -24.04 -12.65
N LYS A 368 -13.37 -24.79 -13.75
CA LYS A 368 -12.15 -25.44 -14.27
C LYS A 368 -11.08 -24.41 -14.63
N ASP A 369 -11.46 -23.29 -15.24
CA ASP A 369 -10.51 -22.24 -15.64
C ASP A 369 -9.83 -21.60 -14.44
N ILE A 370 -10.57 -21.39 -13.33
CA ILE A 370 -9.99 -20.92 -12.07
C ILE A 370 -8.98 -21.95 -11.52
N SER A 371 -9.31 -23.25 -11.57
CA SER A 371 -8.42 -24.31 -11.11
C SER A 371 -7.14 -24.42 -11.96
N THR A 372 -7.27 -24.29 -13.28
CA THR A 372 -6.14 -24.25 -14.23
C THR A 372 -5.25 -23.06 -13.90
N TRP A 373 -5.82 -21.84 -13.87
CA TRP A 373 -5.10 -20.62 -13.52
C TRP A 373 -4.37 -20.73 -12.18
N SER A 374 -5.05 -21.28 -11.17
CA SER A 374 -4.48 -21.47 -9.83
C SER A 374 -3.28 -22.42 -9.83
N THR A 375 -3.31 -23.46 -10.66
CA THR A 375 -2.23 -24.45 -10.75
C THR A 375 -0.99 -23.87 -11.43
N GLU A 376 -1.20 -22.98 -12.39
CA GLU A 376 -0.14 -22.31 -13.14
C GLU A 376 0.50 -21.14 -12.36
N HIS A 377 -0.29 -20.38 -11.61
CA HIS A 377 0.12 -19.08 -11.05
C HIS A 377 0.33 -19.06 -9.54
N LEU A 378 -0.19 -20.05 -8.80
CA LEU A 378 -0.10 -20.08 -7.34
C LEU A 378 0.79 -21.21 -6.85
N SER A 379 1.52 -20.95 -5.76
CA SER A 379 2.27 -22.01 -5.10
C SER A 379 1.39 -22.86 -4.17
N LYS A 380 1.96 -23.98 -3.74
CA LYS A 380 1.30 -25.05 -2.98
C LYS A 380 0.56 -24.55 -1.73
N ASN A 381 -0.69 -24.98 -1.55
CA ASN A 381 -1.46 -24.72 -0.34
C ASN A 381 -1.06 -25.68 0.80
N TRP A 382 -0.49 -25.14 1.88
CA TRP A 382 0.03 -25.93 2.99
C TRP A 382 -1.05 -26.56 3.87
N VAL A 383 -2.30 -26.06 3.85
CA VAL A 383 -3.42 -26.72 4.53
C VAL A 383 -3.71 -28.06 3.86
N THR A 384 -3.70 -28.10 2.54
CA THR A 384 -3.90 -29.33 1.76
C THR A 384 -2.81 -30.34 2.06
N GLU A 385 -1.55 -29.89 2.09
CA GLU A 385 -0.41 -30.77 2.41
C GLU A 385 -0.43 -31.25 3.84
N ARG A 386 -0.69 -30.37 4.81
CA ARG A 386 -0.87 -30.77 6.22
C ARG A 386 -1.95 -31.83 6.35
N THR A 387 -3.09 -31.65 5.69
CA THR A 387 -4.21 -32.61 5.74
C THR A 387 -3.80 -33.96 5.15
N LYS A 388 -3.13 -33.99 3.99
CA LYS A 388 -2.63 -35.22 3.38
C LYS A 388 -1.60 -35.92 4.26
N THR A 389 -0.68 -35.18 4.87
CA THR A 389 0.35 -35.73 5.74
C THR A 389 -0.26 -36.34 7.00
N LEU A 390 -1.17 -35.62 7.67
CA LEU A 390 -1.79 -36.10 8.91
C LEU A 390 -2.74 -37.29 8.68
N ARG A 391 -3.44 -37.33 7.53
CA ARG A 391 -4.28 -38.48 7.14
C ARG A 391 -3.50 -39.75 6.81
N LYS A 392 -2.18 -39.69 6.60
CA LYS A 392 -1.34 -40.89 6.42
C LYS A 392 -0.95 -41.56 7.74
N VAL A 393 -1.20 -40.88 8.86
CA VAL A 393 -0.88 -41.33 10.23
C VAL A 393 -2.16 -41.76 10.97
N SER A 394 -3.33 -41.56 10.35
CA SER A 394 -4.64 -42.06 10.78
C SER A 394 -5.00 -43.25 9.90
#